data_AF-A0AB39RHU0-F1
#
_entry.id   AF-A0AB39RHU0-F1
#
_cell.length_a   1.000
_cell.length_b   1.000
_cell.length_c   1.000
_cell.angle_alpha   90.00
_cell.angle_beta   90.00
_cell.angle_gamma   90.00
#
_symmetry.space_group_name_H-M   'P 1'
#
loop_
_entity.id
_entity.type
_entity.pdbx_description
1 polymer ?
#
loop_
_entity_poly.entity_id
_entity_poly.type
_entity_poly.pdbx_seq_one_letter_code
_entity_poly.pdbx_strand_id
1 'polypeptide(L)'
;MTRPALRMCARCERTTDEPVLVHEVHAATGPGFNVYACPECANHYPPLTDTQELLEAAPRPSRMTIRVYKITTEGAATQDHGEVHTWTGSRIDPTPQTAAFPPCACPKCRFPQPSR
;
A
#
# COMPACT_ATOMS: atom_id res chain seq x y z
N MET A 1 40.55 -10.95 -3.94
CA MET A 1 40.26 -10.33 -2.63
C MET A 1 39.10 -9.36 -2.82
N THR A 2 37.94 -9.63 -2.24
CA THR A 2 36.80 -8.72 -2.26
C THR A 2 37.12 -7.57 -1.30
N ARG A 3 37.08 -6.31 -1.77
CA ARG A 3 37.27 -5.15 -0.89
C ARG A 3 36.16 -5.14 0.18
N PRO A 4 36.46 -4.86 1.46
CA PRO A 4 35.42 -4.73 2.48
C PRO A 4 34.43 -3.65 2.07
N ALA A 5 33.15 -3.91 2.32
CA ALA A 5 32.10 -2.93 2.10
C ALA A 5 32.19 -1.86 3.19
N LEU A 6 33.08 -0.89 3.05
CA LEU A 6 33.18 0.22 4.00
C LEU A 6 31.89 1.03 4.00
N ARG A 7 31.31 1.25 5.19
CA ARG A 7 30.15 2.13 5.40
C ARG A 7 30.34 2.99 6.62
N MET A 8 29.77 4.18 6.60
CA MET A 8 29.66 5.02 7.79
C MET A 8 28.54 4.48 8.68
N CYS A 9 28.81 4.33 9.98
CA CYS A 9 27.81 3.97 10.97
C CYS A 9 26.83 5.14 11.16
N ALA A 10 25.53 4.89 11.01
CA ALA A 10 24.50 5.92 11.16
C ALA A 10 24.32 6.44 12.60
N ARG A 11 24.91 5.79 13.61
CA ARG A 11 24.83 6.20 15.02
C ARG A 11 26.06 6.95 15.51
N CYS A 12 27.24 6.36 15.34
CA CYS A 12 28.50 6.93 15.85
C CYS A 12 29.32 7.64 14.77
N GLU A 13 28.85 7.66 13.53
CA GLU A 13 29.44 8.36 12.38
C GLU A 13 30.86 7.91 12.00
N ARG A 14 31.37 6.84 12.63
CA ARG A 14 32.65 6.22 12.28
C ARG A 14 32.48 5.25 11.11
N THR A 15 33.47 5.22 10.22
CA THR A 15 33.56 4.21 9.15
C THR A 15 33.83 2.83 9.74
N THR A 16 33.10 1.83 9.27
CA THR A 16 33.27 0.41 9.63
C THR A 16 33.42 -0.44 8.37
N ASP A 17 34.25 -1.46 8.46
CA ASP A 17 34.42 -2.54 7.49
C ASP A 17 33.48 -3.73 7.72
N GLU A 18 32.75 -3.73 8.85
CA GLU A 18 31.73 -4.72 9.22
C GLU A 18 30.34 -4.06 9.36
N PRO A 19 29.74 -3.54 8.28
CA PRO A 19 28.45 -2.87 8.36
C PRO A 19 27.29 -3.86 8.61
N VAL A 20 26.52 -3.61 9.66
CA VAL A 20 25.26 -4.30 9.95
C VAL A 20 24.10 -3.48 9.38
N LEU A 21 23.24 -4.09 8.57
CA LEU A 21 22.00 -3.45 8.09
C LEU A 21 21.03 -3.29 9.28
N VAL A 22 20.58 -2.07 9.53
CA VAL A 22 19.67 -1.77 10.66
C VAL A 22 18.34 -1.19 10.22
N HIS A 23 18.26 -0.62 9.01
CA HIS A 23 17.01 -0.11 8.48
C HIS A 23 17.05 -0.03 6.94
N GLU A 24 15.89 -0.16 6.31
CA GLU A 24 15.69 0.06 4.89
C GLU A 24 14.71 1.22 4.72
N VAL A 25 15.15 2.29 4.07
CA VAL A 25 14.32 3.46 3.83
C VAL A 25 13.63 3.28 2.48
N HIS A 26 12.31 3.15 2.51
CA HIS A 26 11.48 3.18 1.29
C HIS A 26 11.13 4.63 0.94
N ALA A 27 11.23 4.98 -0.34
CA ALA A 27 10.86 6.29 -0.85
C ALA A 27 9.58 6.22 -1.70
N ALA A 28 8.69 7.20 -1.56
CA ALA A 28 7.51 7.32 -2.41
C ALA A 28 7.87 7.68 -3.86
N THR A 29 9.01 8.35 -4.05
CA THR A 29 9.58 8.68 -5.36
C THR A 29 11.10 8.49 -5.32
N GLY A 30 11.65 7.77 -6.31
CA GLY A 30 13.06 7.41 -6.37
C GLY A 30 13.42 6.10 -5.63
N PRO A 31 14.69 5.68 -5.69
CA PRO A 31 15.13 4.45 -5.03
C PRO A 31 15.20 4.64 -3.51
N GLY A 32 14.75 3.62 -2.79
CA GLY A 32 15.05 3.50 -1.37
C GLY A 32 16.54 3.33 -1.10
N PHE A 33 16.96 3.43 0.16
CA PHE A 33 18.35 3.23 0.55
C PHE A 33 18.50 2.50 1.88
N ASN A 34 19.62 1.82 2.04
CA ASN A 34 19.94 1.00 3.20
C ASN A 34 20.74 1.81 4.24
N VAL A 35 20.36 1.67 5.50
CA VAL A 35 21.01 2.30 6.66
C VAL A 35 21.82 1.25 7.41
N TYR A 36 23.09 1.55 7.66
CA TYR A 36 24.04 0.64 8.29
C TYR A 36 24.54 1.19 9.64
N ALA A 37 24.87 0.30 10.56
CA ALA A 37 25.55 0.59 11.82
C ALA A 37 26.76 -0.33 12.01
N CYS A 38 27.71 0.07 12.87
CA CYS A 38 28.76 -0.86 13.32
C CYS A 38 28.16 -1.89 14.30
N PRO A 39 28.83 -3.05 14.51
CA PRO A 39 28.31 -4.13 15.37
C PRO A 39 27.98 -3.68 16.79
N GLU A 40 28.79 -2.80 17.38
CA GLU A 40 28.58 -2.22 18.72
C GLU A 40 27.28 -1.38 18.80
N CYS A 41 26.95 -0.69 17.70
CA CYS A 41 25.80 0.21 17.65
C CYS A 41 24.51 -0.49 17.23
N ALA A 42 24.61 -1.63 16.52
CA ALA A 42 23.46 -2.32 15.92
C ALA A 42 22.36 -2.68 16.94
N ASN A 43 22.74 -3.13 18.14
CA ASN A 43 21.79 -3.52 19.20
C ASN A 43 20.90 -2.38 19.73
N HIS A 44 21.18 -1.13 19.35
CA HIS A 44 20.35 0.00 19.74
C HIS A 44 19.23 0.30 18.74
N TYR A 45 19.23 -0.35 17.59
CA TYR A 45 18.15 -0.26 16.62
C TYR A 45 17.12 -1.35 16.91
N PRO A 46 15.83 -1.09 16.67
CA PRO A 46 14.83 -2.15 16.73
C PRO A 46 15.17 -3.24 15.70
N PRO A 47 14.76 -4.51 15.94
CA PRO A 47 14.86 -5.56 14.94
C PRO A 47 14.24 -5.11 13.62
N LEU A 48 14.88 -5.46 12.49
CA LEU A 48 14.27 -5.27 11.18
C LEU A 48 12.97 -6.06 11.14
N THR A 49 11.85 -5.35 11.02
CA THR A 49 10.53 -5.98 10.89
C THR A 49 10.56 -6.87 9.65
N ASP A 50 10.21 -8.14 9.82
CA ASP A 50 10.09 -9.03 8.68
C ASP A 50 8.92 -8.57 7.81
N THR A 51 9.19 -8.33 6.52
CA THR A 51 8.14 -7.98 5.56
C THR A 51 7.10 -9.09 5.47
N GLN A 52 7.50 -10.35 5.67
CA GLN A 52 6.56 -11.46 5.69
C GLN A 52 5.58 -11.37 6.88
N GLU A 53 6.04 -10.99 8.07
CA GLU A 53 5.17 -10.76 9.23
C GLU A 53 4.19 -9.59 9.01
N LEU A 54 4.60 -8.55 8.28
CA LEU A 54 3.71 -7.44 7.90
C LEU A 54 2.62 -7.86 6.91
N LEU A 55 2.91 -8.78 5.98
CA LEU A 55 1.92 -9.32 5.06
C LEU A 55 0.98 -10.33 5.76
N GLU A 56 1.52 -11.11 6.70
CA GLU A 56 0.77 -12.10 7.49
C GLU A 56 -0.08 -11.47 8.60
N ALA A 57 0.25 -10.24 9.01
CA ALA A 57 -0.65 -9.33 9.69
C ALA A 57 -1.77 -8.88 8.72
N ALA A 58 -2.58 -9.84 8.29
CA ALA A 58 -3.71 -9.62 7.42
C ALA A 58 -4.51 -8.41 7.92
N PRO A 59 -4.87 -7.47 7.04
CA PRO A 59 -5.68 -6.33 7.45
C PRO A 59 -6.91 -6.89 8.13
N ARG A 60 -7.12 -6.50 9.39
CA ARG A 60 -8.33 -6.85 10.13
C ARG A 60 -9.49 -6.50 9.21
N PRO A 61 -10.46 -7.42 8.99
CA PRO A 61 -11.58 -7.16 8.10
C PRO A 61 -12.24 -5.87 8.56
N SER A 62 -11.99 -4.81 7.81
CA SER A 62 -12.44 -3.47 8.16
C SER A 62 -13.75 -3.30 7.45
N ARG A 63 -14.82 -3.22 8.24
CA ARG A 63 -16.15 -2.92 7.72
C ARG A 63 -16.13 -1.48 7.24
N MET A 64 -16.07 -1.29 5.94
CA MET A 64 -16.21 0.02 5.31
C MET A 64 -17.66 0.23 4.88
N THR A 65 -18.12 1.47 4.98
CA THR A 65 -19.46 1.88 4.55
C THR A 65 -19.33 2.79 3.35
N ILE A 66 -19.98 2.43 2.24
CA ILE A 66 -20.14 3.28 1.05
C ILE A 66 -21.57 3.81 1.04
N ARG A 67 -21.74 5.13 0.85
CA ARG A 67 -23.04 5.75 0.60
C ARG A 67 -23.15 6.11 -0.87
N VAL A 68 -24.23 5.67 -1.52
CA VAL A 68 -24.44 5.86 -2.96
C VAL A 68 -25.51 6.91 -3.18
N TYR A 69 -25.18 7.97 -3.92
CA TYR A 69 -26.11 9.05 -4.24
C TYR A 69 -26.29 9.21 -5.74
N LYS A 70 -27.48 9.63 -6.15
CA LYS A 70 -27.71 10.24 -7.46
C LYS A 70 -27.45 11.73 -7.36
N ILE A 71 -26.62 12.29 -8.23
CA ILE A 71 -26.28 13.71 -8.23
C ILE A 71 -26.74 14.41 -9.51
N THR A 72 -27.00 15.72 -9.43
CA THR A 72 -27.21 16.57 -10.60
C THR A 72 -25.89 16.93 -11.27
N THR A 73 -25.96 17.58 -12.43
CA THR A 73 -24.82 18.16 -13.14
C THR A 73 -24.09 19.24 -12.33
N GLU A 74 -24.77 19.88 -11.39
CA GLU A 74 -24.23 20.88 -10.46
C GLU A 74 -23.68 20.24 -9.17
N GLY A 75 -23.76 18.91 -9.04
CA GLY A 75 -23.28 18.16 -7.89
C GLY A 75 -24.26 18.04 -6.72
N ALA A 76 -25.51 18.48 -6.86
CA ALA A 76 -26.51 18.36 -5.80
C ALA A 76 -27.03 16.91 -5.69
N ALA A 77 -27.03 16.33 -4.49
CA ALA A 77 -27.60 15.00 -4.25
C ALA A 77 -29.13 15.04 -4.35
N THR A 78 -29.69 14.22 -5.24
CA THR A 78 -31.14 14.14 -5.52
C THR A 78 -31.79 12.88 -4.97
N GLN A 79 -30.99 11.84 -4.71
CA GLN A 79 -31.47 10.57 -4.19
C GLN A 79 -30.34 9.87 -3.43
N ASP A 80 -30.65 9.37 -2.23
CA ASP A 80 -29.78 8.48 -1.46
C ASP A 80 -30.24 7.03 -1.68
N HIS A 81 -29.33 6.19 -2.16
CA HIS A 81 -29.57 4.77 -2.42
C HIS A 81 -29.18 3.87 -1.24
N GLY A 82 -28.81 4.45 -0.09
CA GLY A 82 -28.56 3.75 1.15
C GLY A 82 -27.11 3.33 1.35
N GLU A 83 -26.91 2.58 2.42
CA GLU A 83 -25.60 2.18 2.94
C GLU A 83 -25.20 0.81 2.39
N VAL A 84 -24.03 0.73 1.75
CA VAL A 84 -23.42 -0.53 1.32
C VAL A 84 -22.25 -0.84 2.24
N HIS A 85 -22.34 -1.93 2.99
CA HIS A 85 -21.23 -2.40 3.81
C HIS A 85 -20.31 -3.28 2.97
N THR A 86 -19.06 -2.89 2.84
CA THR A 86 -18.02 -3.64 2.13
C THR A 86 -16.94 -4.09 3.09
N TRP A 87 -16.53 -5.35 2.99
CA TRP A 87 -15.42 -5.89 3.75
C TRP A 87 -14.13 -5.78 2.94
N THR A 88 -13.16 -5.00 3.40
CA THR A 88 -11.84 -4.97 2.76
C THR A 88 -11.06 -6.23 3.13
N GLY A 89 -10.58 -6.97 2.12
CA GLY A 89 -9.68 -8.13 2.29
C GLY A 89 -10.31 -9.52 2.08
N SER A 90 -11.62 -9.64 1.87
CA SER A 90 -12.23 -10.92 1.45
C SER A 90 -12.34 -10.98 -0.07
N ARG A 91 -11.95 -12.13 -0.66
CA ARG A 91 -12.13 -12.44 -2.09
C ARG A 91 -13.62 -12.58 -2.49
N ILE A 92 -14.55 -12.33 -1.56
CA ILE A 92 -15.99 -12.47 -1.75
C ILE A 92 -16.67 -11.14 -1.40
N ASP A 93 -16.49 -10.16 -2.28
CA ASP A 93 -17.57 -9.45 -2.98
C ASP A 93 -16.88 -8.50 -3.96
N PRO A 94 -17.19 -8.49 -5.27
CA PRO A 94 -16.56 -7.55 -6.17
C PRO A 94 -17.03 -6.15 -5.76
N THR A 95 -16.14 -5.37 -5.16
CA THR A 95 -16.24 -3.91 -5.24
C THR A 95 -16.59 -3.61 -6.70
N PRO A 96 -17.69 -2.90 -6.99
CA PRO A 96 -18.05 -2.65 -8.37
C PRO A 96 -16.85 -1.97 -9.04
N GLN A 97 -16.23 -2.69 -9.98
CA GLN A 97 -15.05 -2.21 -10.72
C GLN A 97 -15.39 -1.00 -11.60
N THR A 98 -16.67 -0.65 -11.65
CA THR A 98 -17.22 0.52 -12.30
C THR A 98 -17.77 1.47 -11.25
N ALA A 99 -17.35 2.75 -11.31
CA ALA A 99 -17.95 3.82 -10.51
C ALA A 99 -19.43 4.11 -10.85
N ALA A 100 -20.00 3.44 -11.86
CA ALA A 100 -21.38 3.58 -12.28
C ALA A 100 -22.27 2.51 -11.63
N PHE A 101 -23.08 2.92 -10.65
CA PHE A 101 -24.19 2.13 -10.11
C PHE A 101 -25.52 2.89 -10.30
N PRO A 102 -26.60 2.24 -10.78
CA PRO A 102 -26.65 0.87 -11.27
C PRO A 102 -25.84 0.69 -12.56
N PRO A 103 -25.36 -0.54 -12.86
CA PRO A 103 -24.61 -0.80 -14.08
C PRO A 103 -25.42 -0.36 -15.30
N CYS A 104 -24.80 0.37 -16.23
CA CYS A 104 -25.50 0.88 -17.41
C CYS A 104 -26.09 -0.27 -18.23
N ALA A 105 -27.42 -0.30 -18.37
CA ALA A 105 -28.15 -1.32 -19.13
C ALA A 105 -28.22 -1.01 -20.65
N CYS A 106 -27.54 0.04 -21.13
CA CYS A 106 -27.62 0.42 -22.53
C CYS A 106 -26.89 -0.60 -23.42
N PRO A 107 -27.33 -0.81 -24.68
CA PRO A 107 -26.72 -1.81 -25.57
C PRO A 107 -25.22 -1.60 -25.78
N LYS A 108 -24.77 -0.34 -25.75
CA LYS A 108 -23.38 0.07 -25.94
C LYS A 108 -22.47 -0.35 -24.79
N CYS A 109 -22.97 -0.28 -23.55
CA CYS A 109 -22.27 -0.75 -22.36
C CYS A 109 -22.32 -2.28 -22.21
N ARG A 110 -23.42 -2.91 -22.65
CA ARG A 110 -23.65 -4.35 -22.48
C ARG A 110 -22.77 -5.21 -23.40
N PHE A 111 -22.37 -4.68 -24.54
CA PHE A 111 -21.49 -5.34 -25.51
C PHE A 111 -20.33 -4.42 -25.87
N PRO A 112 -19.24 -4.40 -25.07
CA PRO A 112 -18.03 -3.70 -25.47
C PRO A 112 -17.48 -4.37 -26.73
N GLN A 113 -17.65 -3.72 -27.89
CA GLN A 113 -16.94 -4.16 -29.09
C GLN A 113 -15.44 -3.94 -28.88
N PRO A 114 -14.57 -4.91 -29.22
CA PRO A 114 -13.14 -4.68 -29.18
C PRO A 114 -12.79 -3.53 -30.13
N SER A 115 -12.05 -2.54 -29.63
CA SER A 115 -11.52 -1.44 -30.41
C SER A 115 -10.61 -2.00 -31.51
N ARG A 116 -10.86 -1.57 -32.75
CA ARG A 116 -10.04 -1.88 -33.92
C ARG A 116 -8.72 -1.12 -33.89
#